data_AF-A0A3P9CZG3-F1
#
_entry.id   AF-A0A3P9CZG3-F1
#
_cell.length_a   1.000
_cell.length_b   1.000
_cell.length_c   1.000
_cell.angle_alpha   90.00
_cell.angle_beta   90.00
_cell.angle_gamma   90.00
#
_symmetry.space_group_name_H-M   'P 1'
#
loop_
_entity.id
_entity.type
_entity.pdbx_description
1 polymer ?
#
loop_
_entity_poly.entity_id
_entity_poly.type
_entity_poly.pdbx_seq_one_letter_code
_entity_poly.pdbx_strand_id
1 'polypeptide(L)'
;KLFSNKPNVTLQPSWTQIYSGETITVRCEIHGGDTEWDYEWETNSRIKAPNQNEYRIRSASSSNSGNYRCKGRMKSSQHETTEWSDSVTLTVSDSNPVHPVTEGASVSLSCSLRTQKILSNVFFYHNDKLLQNDPRGELKISAVSKSDEGFYKCQYSGRESAQSWMSVKGEQDQNM
;
A
#
# COMPACT_ATOMS: atom_id res chain seq x y z
N LYS A 1 32.15 24.29 12.53
CA LYS A 1 30.87 23.54 12.45
C LYS A 1 31.00 22.60 11.26
N LEU A 2 31.42 21.35 11.49
CA LEU A 2 31.63 20.38 10.40
C LEU A 2 30.26 19.91 9.90
N PHE A 3 29.88 20.27 8.68
CA PHE A 3 28.83 19.53 8.00
C PHE A 3 29.47 18.22 7.53
N SER A 4 29.27 17.13 8.29
CA SER A 4 29.43 15.79 7.74
C SER A 4 28.46 15.71 6.56
N ASN A 5 28.95 15.41 5.35
CA ASN A 5 28.11 15.27 4.15
C ASN A 5 27.33 13.94 4.22
N LYS A 6 26.56 13.76 5.29
CA LYS A 6 25.77 12.58 5.57
C LYS A 6 24.50 12.63 4.70
N PRO A 7 24.23 11.59 3.90
CA PRO A 7 23.02 11.50 3.10
C PRO A 7 21.75 11.45 3.95
N ASN A 8 20.63 11.87 3.36
CA ASN A 8 19.29 11.75 3.93
C ASN A 8 18.38 10.92 3.02
N VAL A 9 17.69 9.93 3.56
CA VAL A 9 16.70 9.14 2.79
C VAL A 9 15.30 9.66 3.09
N THR A 10 14.53 9.93 2.04
CA THR A 10 13.15 10.42 2.15
C THR A 10 12.19 9.57 1.32
N LEU A 11 10.93 9.55 1.74
CA LEU A 11 9.83 8.93 0.99
C LEU A 11 8.97 10.04 0.36
N GLN A 12 8.57 9.83 -0.89
CA GLN A 12 7.65 10.71 -1.59
C GLN A 12 6.50 9.90 -2.21
N PRO A 13 5.27 10.09 -1.71
CA PRO A 13 4.88 10.88 -0.53
C PRO A 13 5.49 10.36 0.78
N SER A 14 5.49 11.15 1.85
CA SER A 14 6.19 10.87 3.11
C SER A 14 5.57 9.78 3.98
N TRP A 15 4.80 8.87 3.39
CA TRP A 15 4.14 7.77 4.08
C TRP A 15 5.09 6.58 4.22
N THR A 16 5.22 6.06 5.43
CA THR A 16 6.03 4.86 5.72
C THR A 16 5.26 3.55 5.47
N GLN A 17 3.95 3.66 5.26
CA GLN A 17 3.07 2.55 4.89
C GLN A 17 2.25 2.92 3.66
N ILE A 18 2.24 2.01 2.69
CA ILE A 18 1.46 2.10 1.44
C ILE A 18 0.81 0.75 1.14
N TYR A 19 0.00 0.72 0.09
CA TYR A 19 -0.75 -0.45 -0.33
C TYR A 19 -0.26 -1.00 -1.67
N SER A 20 -0.47 -2.30 -1.86
CA SER A 20 -0.11 -2.97 -3.11
C SER A 20 -0.80 -2.27 -4.30
N GLY A 21 -0.01 -1.95 -5.33
CA GLY A 21 -0.43 -1.19 -6.51
C GLY A 21 -0.17 0.32 -6.44
N GLU A 22 0.08 0.89 -5.25
CA GLU A 22 0.38 2.33 -5.13
C GLU A 22 1.77 2.69 -5.67
N THR A 23 1.96 3.98 -5.95
CA THR A 23 3.24 4.55 -6.37
C THR A 23 3.91 5.28 -5.21
N ILE A 24 5.19 4.96 -4.96
CA ILE A 24 6.04 5.71 -4.03
C ILE A 24 7.45 5.87 -4.60
N THR A 25 8.13 6.93 -4.21
CA THR A 25 9.54 7.16 -4.55
C THR A 25 10.38 7.20 -3.28
N VAL A 26 11.41 6.36 -3.21
CA VAL A 26 12.46 6.43 -2.18
C VAL A 26 13.58 7.29 -2.75
N ARG A 27 13.97 8.36 -2.06
CA ARG A 27 15.00 9.31 -2.52
C ARG A 27 16.18 9.35 -1.56
N CYS A 28 17.38 9.51 -2.11
CA CYS A 28 18.61 9.74 -1.37
C CYS A 28 19.15 11.14 -1.70
N GLU A 29 19.22 12.00 -0.68
CA GLU A 29 19.66 13.38 -0.80
C GLU A 29 21.08 13.51 -0.24
N ILE A 30 22.02 13.94 -1.09
CA ILE A 30 23.43 14.18 -0.75
C ILE A 30 23.80 15.58 -1.25
N HIS A 31 24.52 16.38 -0.47
CA HIS A 31 25.02 17.65 -0.96
C HIS A 31 26.01 17.42 -2.11
N GLY A 32 25.81 18.11 -3.23
CA GLY A 32 26.53 17.85 -4.49
C GLY A 32 25.81 16.87 -5.44
N GLY A 33 24.81 16.13 -4.95
CA GLY A 33 23.89 15.31 -5.76
C GLY A 33 24.54 14.43 -6.83
N ASP A 34 23.83 14.20 -7.94
CA ASP A 34 24.31 13.40 -9.08
C ASP A 34 25.54 14.00 -9.78
N THR A 35 25.89 15.26 -9.55
CA THR A 35 27.08 15.85 -10.17
C THR A 35 28.38 15.35 -9.54
N GLU A 36 28.36 15.05 -8.24
CA GLU A 36 29.55 14.67 -7.48
C GLU A 36 29.56 13.18 -7.08
N TRP A 37 28.38 12.56 -6.98
CA TRP A 37 28.22 11.25 -6.33
C TRP A 37 27.58 10.19 -7.24
N ASP A 38 28.11 8.97 -7.14
CA ASP A 38 27.42 7.73 -7.53
C ASP A 38 26.72 7.14 -6.30
N TYR A 39 25.48 6.68 -6.47
CA TYR A 39 24.63 6.24 -5.36
C TYR A 39 24.74 4.73 -5.11
N GLU A 40 24.88 4.37 -3.83
CA GLU A 40 24.87 2.99 -3.36
C GLU A 40 23.75 2.81 -2.32
N TRP A 41 22.89 1.82 -2.53
CA TRP A 41 21.75 1.51 -1.67
C TRP A 41 21.99 0.22 -0.90
N GLU A 42 21.56 0.23 0.37
CA GLU A 42 21.41 -1.00 1.16
C GLU A 42 19.93 -1.14 1.55
N THR A 43 19.36 -2.31 1.25
CA THR A 43 18.00 -2.66 1.62
C THR A 43 17.84 -4.14 1.86
N ASN A 44 16.94 -4.51 2.77
CA ASN A 44 16.47 -5.87 2.98
C ASN A 44 15.20 -6.20 2.17
N SER A 45 14.77 -5.30 1.28
CA SER A 45 13.74 -5.60 0.28
C SER A 45 14.19 -6.75 -0.62
N ARG A 46 13.22 -7.54 -1.10
CA ARG A 46 13.48 -8.58 -2.11
C ARG A 46 13.78 -8.00 -3.48
N ILE A 47 13.47 -6.72 -3.70
CA ILE A 47 13.70 -6.03 -4.97
C ILE A 47 14.86 -5.06 -4.77
N LYS A 48 15.89 -5.22 -5.60
CA LYS A 48 17.08 -4.37 -5.57
C LYS A 48 16.72 -2.95 -6.03
N ALA A 49 17.12 -1.94 -5.25
CA ALA A 49 17.04 -0.54 -5.66
C ALA A 49 18.05 -0.24 -6.79
N PRO A 50 17.72 0.65 -7.74
CA PRO A 50 18.66 1.10 -8.77
C PRO A 50 19.80 1.91 -8.14
N ASN A 51 20.97 1.92 -8.79
CA ASN A 51 22.11 2.76 -8.39
C ASN A 51 21.89 4.21 -8.86
N GLN A 52 20.81 4.83 -8.39
CA GLN A 52 20.41 6.21 -8.73
C GLN A 52 19.97 6.94 -7.46
N ASN A 53 19.91 8.27 -7.50
CA ASN A 53 19.42 9.10 -6.40
C ASN A 53 17.96 8.78 -6.02
N GLU A 54 17.15 8.30 -6.97
CA GLU A 54 15.75 7.99 -6.78
C GLU A 54 15.40 6.56 -7.19
N TYR A 55 14.56 5.91 -6.37
CA TYR A 55 13.91 4.66 -6.70
C TYR A 55 12.40 4.84 -6.72
N ARG A 56 11.84 4.98 -7.92
CA ARG A 56 10.38 5.10 -8.13
C ARG A 56 9.73 3.74 -8.32
N ILE A 57 8.97 3.32 -7.31
CA ILE A 57 8.15 2.10 -7.31
C ILE A 57 6.78 2.48 -7.86
N ARG A 58 6.46 2.10 -9.11
CA ARG A 58 5.18 2.48 -9.77
C ARG A 58 3.99 1.61 -9.38
N SER A 59 4.25 0.36 -8.99
CA SER A 59 3.23 -0.59 -8.55
C SER A 59 3.84 -1.39 -7.41
N ALA A 60 3.66 -0.89 -6.18
CA ALA A 60 4.23 -1.49 -5.00
C ALA A 60 3.68 -2.90 -4.76
N SER A 61 4.53 -3.77 -4.22
CA SER A 61 4.14 -5.10 -3.73
C SER A 61 4.78 -5.33 -2.36
N SER A 62 4.30 -6.33 -1.61
CA SER A 62 4.92 -6.72 -0.33
C SER A 62 6.43 -6.99 -0.43
N SER A 63 6.94 -7.36 -1.61
CA SER A 63 8.38 -7.54 -1.88
C SER A 63 9.18 -6.23 -1.82
N ASN A 64 8.55 -5.08 -2.01
CA ASN A 64 9.16 -3.75 -1.86
C ASN A 64 9.29 -3.30 -0.40
N SER A 65 8.68 -4.01 0.55
CA SER A 65 8.84 -3.68 1.96
C SER A 65 10.27 -3.87 2.40
N GLY A 66 10.77 -2.95 3.23
CA GLY A 66 12.13 -3.03 3.74
C GLY A 66 12.62 -1.73 4.37
N ASN A 67 13.82 -1.81 4.91
CA ASN A 67 14.61 -0.71 5.39
C ASN A 67 15.51 -0.23 4.25
N TYR A 68 15.53 1.08 4.02
CA TYR A 68 16.29 1.71 2.94
C TYR A 68 17.27 2.71 3.55
N ARG A 69 18.55 2.54 3.22
CA ARG A 69 19.60 3.52 3.48
C ARG A 69 20.52 3.66 2.28
N CYS A 70 21.17 4.81 2.15
CA CYS A 70 22.05 5.11 1.03
C CYS A 70 23.38 5.73 1.46
N LYS A 71 24.37 5.67 0.56
CA LYS A 71 25.60 6.46 0.62
C LYS A 71 26.01 6.91 -0.77
N GLY A 72 26.86 7.93 -0.83
CA GLY A 72 27.51 8.40 -2.06
C GLY A 72 28.94 7.88 -2.16
N ARG A 73 29.35 7.55 -3.38
CA ARG A 73 30.76 7.34 -3.78
C ARG A 73 31.19 8.49 -4.69
N MET A 74 32.30 9.14 -4.36
CA MET A 74 32.72 10.33 -5.10
C MET A 74 33.19 9.94 -6.52
N LYS A 75 32.71 10.66 -7.53
CA LYS A 75 33.02 10.37 -8.95
C LYS A 75 34.48 10.66 -9.30
N SER A 76 35.04 11.73 -8.75
CA SER A 76 36.44 12.13 -8.98
C SER A 76 37.45 11.25 -8.21
N SER A 77 37.01 10.61 -7.13
CA SER A 77 37.85 9.78 -6.26
C SER A 77 37.03 8.59 -5.74
N GLN A 78 37.04 7.47 -6.47
CA GLN A 78 36.18 6.32 -6.15
C GLN A 78 36.47 5.65 -4.79
N HIS A 79 37.56 6.03 -4.11
CA HIS A 79 37.91 5.57 -2.77
C HIS A 79 37.27 6.41 -1.66
N GLU A 80 36.73 7.58 -1.99
CA GLU A 80 36.03 8.45 -1.05
C GLU A 80 34.52 8.18 -1.08
N THR A 81 33.96 7.94 0.10
CA THR A 81 32.52 7.72 0.28
C THR A 81 31.98 8.56 1.42
N THR A 82 30.72 8.94 1.34
CA THR A 82 30.00 9.47 2.50
C THR A 82 29.82 8.38 3.56
N GLU A 83 29.42 8.78 4.76
CA GLU A 83 28.79 7.86 5.72
C GLU A 83 27.47 7.32 5.14
N TRP A 84 27.00 6.19 5.68
CA TRP A 84 25.64 5.72 5.42
C TRP A 84 24.62 6.68 6.05
N SER A 85 23.49 6.88 5.36
CA SER A 85 22.33 7.57 5.91
C SER A 85 21.73 6.83 7.09
N ASP A 86 20.84 7.52 7.82
CA ASP A 86 19.87 6.82 8.66
C ASP A 86 18.92 6.00 7.76
N SER A 87 18.35 4.94 8.33
CA SER A 87 17.46 4.04 7.60
C SER A 87 16.01 4.52 7.69
N VAL A 88 15.27 4.42 6.58
CA VAL A 88 13.82 4.60 6.55
C VAL A 88 13.13 3.27 6.25
N THR A 89 12.06 2.97 6.98
CA THR A 89 11.26 1.77 6.78
C THR A 89 10.07 2.06 5.87
N LEU A 90 9.93 1.28 4.81
CA LEU A 90 8.76 1.23 3.94
C LEU A 90 8.03 -0.10 4.15
N THR A 91 6.74 -0.03 4.44
CA THR A 91 5.85 -1.18 4.57
C THR A 91 4.82 -1.16 3.45
N VAL A 92 4.72 -2.24 2.68
CA VAL A 92 3.69 -2.41 1.65
C VAL A 92 2.72 -3.50 2.10
N SER A 93 1.47 -3.11 2.32
CA SER A 93 0.40 -4.02 2.74
C SER A 93 -0.48 -4.42 1.55
N ASP A 94 -0.83 -5.71 1.47
CA ASP A 94 -1.75 -6.21 0.43
C ASP A 94 -3.21 -5.77 0.67
N SER A 95 -3.54 -5.36 1.90
CA SER A 95 -4.84 -4.79 2.26
C SER A 95 -4.77 -3.26 2.21
N ASN A 96 -5.24 -2.67 1.12
CA ASN A 96 -5.69 -1.27 1.15
C ASN A 96 -6.78 -1.16 2.22
N PRO A 97 -6.74 -0.21 3.18
CA PRO A 97 -7.90 0.14 3.97
C PRO A 97 -8.92 0.57 2.93
N VAL A 98 -9.91 -0.29 2.73
CA VAL A 98 -11.06 0.02 1.90
C VAL A 98 -11.50 1.42 2.31
N HIS A 99 -11.36 2.38 1.40
CA HIS A 99 -11.74 3.75 1.70
C HIS A 99 -13.17 3.74 2.23
N PRO A 100 -13.46 4.48 3.32
CA PRO A 100 -14.80 4.49 3.87
C PRO A 100 -15.82 4.82 2.78
N VAL A 101 -16.87 4.02 2.69
CA VAL A 101 -17.94 4.25 1.73
C VAL A 101 -18.78 5.41 2.24
N THR A 102 -19.04 6.39 1.38
CA THR A 102 -19.87 7.54 1.77
C THR A 102 -21.33 7.12 1.90
N GLU A 103 -22.04 7.63 2.91
CA GLU A 103 -23.49 7.43 3.00
C GLU A 103 -24.21 7.89 1.72
N GLY A 104 -25.27 7.17 1.35
CA GLY A 104 -26.02 7.38 0.10
C GLY A 104 -25.35 6.81 -1.16
N ALA A 105 -24.05 6.47 -1.12
CA ALA A 105 -23.37 5.86 -2.25
C ALA A 105 -23.87 4.42 -2.51
N SER A 106 -23.72 3.95 -3.75
CA SER A 106 -23.94 2.53 -4.09
C SER A 106 -22.62 1.77 -4.09
N VAL A 107 -22.62 0.57 -3.52
CA VAL A 107 -21.49 -0.36 -3.55
C VAL A 107 -21.96 -1.75 -3.99
N SER A 108 -21.06 -2.48 -4.64
CA SER A 108 -21.25 -3.87 -5.03
C SER A 108 -20.15 -4.73 -4.44
N LEU A 109 -20.52 -5.66 -3.56
CA LEU A 109 -19.61 -6.64 -2.98
C LEU A 109 -19.63 -7.90 -3.85
N SER A 110 -18.46 -8.41 -4.23
CA SER A 110 -18.35 -9.62 -5.07
C SER A 110 -17.72 -10.77 -4.30
N CYS A 111 -18.26 -11.97 -4.49
CA CYS A 111 -17.67 -13.21 -4.01
C CYS A 111 -17.08 -14.00 -5.18
N SER A 112 -15.79 -14.30 -5.12
CA SER A 112 -15.08 -15.01 -6.19
C SER A 112 -14.00 -15.93 -5.66
N LEU A 113 -13.72 -17.02 -6.38
CA LEU A 113 -12.51 -17.82 -6.14
C LEU A 113 -11.35 -17.17 -6.89
N ARG A 114 -10.11 -17.34 -6.40
CA ARG A 114 -8.91 -16.84 -7.11
C ARG A 114 -8.78 -17.38 -8.53
N THR A 115 -9.31 -18.57 -8.79
CA THR A 115 -9.14 -19.28 -10.06
C THR A 115 -10.33 -19.14 -11.01
N GLN A 116 -11.51 -18.73 -10.53
CA GLN A 116 -12.74 -18.66 -11.34
C GLN A 116 -13.86 -17.86 -10.67
N LYS A 117 -14.79 -17.34 -11.47
CA LYS A 117 -16.01 -16.68 -10.98
C LYS A 117 -16.99 -17.74 -10.45
N ILE A 118 -17.62 -17.47 -9.31
CA ILE A 118 -18.68 -18.32 -8.76
C ILE A 118 -20.00 -17.91 -9.43
N LEU A 119 -20.74 -18.87 -9.97
CA LEU A 119 -21.91 -18.62 -10.82
C LEU A 119 -23.27 -18.91 -10.15
N SER A 120 -23.31 -19.42 -8.92
CA SER A 120 -24.53 -19.62 -8.12
C SER A 120 -24.25 -20.03 -6.67
N ASN A 121 -25.28 -20.01 -5.81
CA ASN A 121 -25.27 -20.48 -4.41
C ASN A 121 -24.26 -19.79 -3.49
N VAL A 122 -24.18 -18.46 -3.59
CA VAL A 122 -23.38 -17.63 -2.69
C VAL A 122 -24.28 -17.03 -1.62
N PHE A 123 -23.88 -17.20 -0.37
CA PHE A 123 -24.52 -16.59 0.78
C PHE A 123 -23.64 -15.45 1.28
N PHE A 124 -24.20 -14.24 1.42
CA PHE A 124 -23.51 -13.10 2.02
C PHE A 124 -23.89 -12.92 3.47
N TYR A 125 -22.91 -12.58 4.29
CA TYR A 125 -23.07 -12.30 5.72
C TYR A 125 -22.57 -10.91 6.06
N HIS A 126 -23.28 -10.23 6.95
CA HIS A 126 -22.87 -8.99 7.60
C HIS A 126 -22.93 -9.18 9.11
N ASN A 127 -21.79 -8.98 9.79
CA ASN A 127 -21.64 -9.25 11.22
C ASN A 127 -22.20 -10.63 11.61
N ASP A 128 -21.81 -11.65 10.82
CA ASP A 128 -22.24 -13.05 10.92
C ASP A 128 -23.74 -13.32 10.71
N LYS A 129 -24.54 -12.31 10.34
CA LYS A 129 -25.94 -12.46 9.95
C LYS A 129 -26.09 -12.62 8.45
N LEU A 130 -26.89 -13.60 8.04
CA LEU A 130 -27.18 -13.84 6.62
C LEU A 130 -27.98 -12.68 6.05
N LEU A 131 -27.48 -12.05 4.98
CA LEU A 131 -28.14 -10.96 4.26
C LEU A 131 -29.03 -11.50 3.13
N GLN A 132 -28.42 -12.18 2.15
CA GLN A 132 -29.12 -12.59 0.93
C GLN A 132 -28.40 -13.75 0.21
N ASN A 133 -29.18 -14.53 -0.54
CA ASN A 133 -28.72 -15.48 -1.54
C ASN A 133 -28.89 -14.85 -2.93
N ASP A 134 -27.80 -14.57 -3.64
CA ASP A 134 -27.84 -14.07 -5.02
C ASP A 134 -27.12 -15.05 -5.96
N PRO A 135 -27.79 -15.56 -7.01
CA PRO A 135 -27.15 -16.44 -7.99
C PRO A 135 -25.99 -15.77 -8.75
N ARG A 136 -25.88 -14.44 -8.77
CA ARG A 136 -24.82 -13.70 -9.49
C ARG A 136 -23.53 -13.56 -8.69
N GLY A 137 -23.49 -13.99 -7.43
CA GLY A 137 -22.30 -13.87 -6.58
C GLY A 137 -21.93 -12.42 -6.23
N GLU A 138 -22.88 -11.49 -6.36
CA GLU A 138 -22.73 -10.07 -6.09
C GLU A 138 -23.83 -9.59 -5.15
N LEU A 139 -23.48 -8.80 -4.14
CA LEU A 139 -24.41 -8.13 -3.23
C LEU A 139 -24.35 -6.62 -3.50
N LYS A 140 -25.48 -6.03 -3.89
CA LYS A 140 -25.58 -4.60 -4.17
C LYS A 140 -26.29 -3.87 -3.04
N ILE A 141 -25.58 -2.90 -2.45
CA ILE A 141 -26.15 -1.94 -1.51
C ILE A 141 -26.31 -0.65 -2.29
N SER A 142 -27.56 -0.23 -2.51
CA SER A 142 -27.85 0.89 -3.43
C SER A 142 -27.69 2.26 -2.77
N ALA A 143 -27.93 2.33 -1.47
CA ALA A 143 -27.76 3.54 -0.66
C ALA A 143 -27.16 3.12 0.68
N VAL A 144 -25.84 3.28 0.80
CA VAL A 144 -25.09 2.91 2.01
C VAL A 144 -25.47 3.81 3.17
N SER A 145 -25.56 3.24 4.36
CA SER A 145 -25.91 3.90 5.61
C SER A 145 -24.97 3.44 6.72
N LYS A 146 -24.95 4.14 7.86
CA LYS A 146 -24.14 3.70 9.01
C LYS A 146 -24.47 2.27 9.49
N SER A 147 -25.68 1.76 9.26
CA SER A 147 -26.02 0.38 9.59
C SER A 147 -25.35 -0.68 8.70
N ASP A 148 -24.84 -0.28 7.53
CA ASP A 148 -24.07 -1.16 6.66
C ASP A 148 -22.61 -1.27 7.10
N GLU A 149 -22.13 -0.46 8.05
CA GLU A 149 -20.78 -0.62 8.60
C GLU A 149 -20.62 -1.97 9.31
N GLY A 150 -19.52 -2.68 9.04
CA GLY A 150 -19.24 -3.95 9.70
C GLY A 150 -18.41 -4.94 8.88
N PHE A 151 -18.32 -6.17 9.40
CA PHE A 151 -17.63 -7.27 8.75
C PHE A 151 -18.54 -7.96 7.73
N TYR A 152 -18.06 -8.07 6.49
CA TYR A 152 -18.68 -8.84 5.44
C TYR A 152 -17.87 -10.09 5.12
N LYS A 153 -18.56 -11.20 4.88
CA LYS A 153 -17.99 -12.43 4.32
C LYS A 153 -19.00 -13.11 3.40
N CYS A 154 -18.53 -14.01 2.55
CA CYS A 154 -19.39 -14.86 1.74
C CYS A 154 -19.10 -16.34 1.96
N GLN A 155 -20.11 -17.17 1.76
CA GLN A 155 -19.99 -18.63 1.77
C GLN A 155 -20.40 -19.18 0.42
N TYR A 156 -19.57 -20.07 -0.12
CA TYR A 156 -19.89 -20.86 -1.31
C TYR A 156 -19.60 -22.33 -1.04
N SER A 157 -20.59 -23.20 -1.32
CA SER A 157 -20.45 -24.65 -1.17
C SER A 157 -19.91 -25.09 0.21
N GLY A 158 -20.34 -24.40 1.28
CA GLY A 158 -19.93 -24.69 2.66
C GLY A 158 -18.57 -24.14 3.08
N ARG A 159 -17.87 -23.37 2.22
CA ARG A 159 -16.60 -22.70 2.55
C ARG A 159 -16.82 -21.20 2.70
N GLU A 160 -16.34 -20.62 3.79
CA GLU A 160 -16.38 -19.18 4.05
C GLU A 160 -15.14 -18.46 3.50
N SER A 161 -15.32 -17.21 3.05
CA SER A 161 -14.23 -16.29 2.73
C SER A 161 -13.60 -15.71 3.99
N ALA A 162 -12.43 -15.07 3.84
CA ALA A 162 -11.94 -14.14 4.85
C ALA A 162 -12.97 -13.02 5.05
N GLN A 163 -13.02 -12.48 6.28
CA GLN A 163 -13.84 -11.32 6.61
C GLN A 163 -13.17 -10.04 6.09
N SER A 164 -14.00 -9.12 5.57
CA SER A 164 -13.59 -7.79 5.13
C SER A 164 -14.41 -6.74 5.86
N TRP A 165 -13.77 -5.75 6.47
CA TRP A 165 -14.47 -4.65 7.15
C TRP A 165 -14.83 -3.56 6.15
N MET A 166 -16.12 -3.20 6.10
CA MET A 166 -16.60 -2.03 5.37
C MET A 166 -16.84 -0.89 6.37
N SER A 167 -16.06 0.19 6.26
CA SER A 167 -16.30 1.42 7.01
C SER A 167 -17.25 2.34 6.25
N VAL A 168 -18.11 3.06 6.96
CA VAL A 168 -19.05 4.04 6.39
C VAL A 168 -18.75 5.43 6.96
N LYS A 169 -18.55 6.40 6.05
CA LYS A 169 -18.31 7.81 6.36
C LYS A 169 -19.58 8.61 6.12
N GLY A 170 -19.99 9.39 7.13
CA GLY A 170 -21.12 10.31 7.02
C GLY A 170 -20.80 11.49 6.10
N GLU A 171 -21.84 12.06 5.50
CA GLU A 171 -21.74 13.19 4.55
C GLU A 171 -21.12 14.46 5.16
N GLN A 172 -21.05 14.58 6.49
CA GLN A 172 -20.56 15.77 7.20
C GLN A 172 -19.03 15.98 7.13
N ASP A 173 -18.28 14.95 6.74
CA ASP A 173 -16.81 14.97 6.79
C ASP A 173 -16.15 15.33 5.44
N GLN A 174 -16.87 15.94 4.49
CA GLN A 174 -16.33 16.39 3.19
C GLN A 174 -15.82 17.85 3.18
N ASN A 175 -15.89 18.56 4.32
CA ASN A 175 -15.54 19.98 4.43
C ASN A 175 -14.38 20.30 5.40
N MET A 176 -13.39 19.40 5.56
CA MET A 176 -12.16 19.72 6.31
C MET A 176 -10.92 19.65 5.42
#